data_AF-A0A1V5PA30-F1
#
_entry.id   AF-A0A1V5PA30-F1
#
_cell.length_a   1.000
_cell.length_b   1.000
_cell.length_c   1.000
_cell.angle_alpha   90.00
_cell.angle_beta   90.00
_cell.angle_gamma   90.00
#
_symmetry.space_group_name_H-M   'P 1'
#
loop_
_entity.id
_entity.type
_entity.pdbx_description
1 polymer ?
#
loop_
_entity_poly.entity_id
_entity_poly.type
_entity_poly.pdbx_seq_one_letter_code
_entity_poly.pdbx_strand_id
1 'polypeptide(L)' 'MQSNPKHPSLHFKKVGKYWSVRIGINYRAIAFEEENDFRWVWIGTHAEYNQIEKY' A
#
# COMPACT_ATOMS: atom_id res chain seq x y z
N MET A 1 17.37 -4.39 -2.81
CA MET A 1 16.53 -3.64 -1.85
C MET A 1 16.72 -2.18 -2.18
N GLN A 2 15.71 -1.50 -2.72
CA GLN A 2 15.91 -0.17 -3.29
C GLN A 2 15.12 0.86 -2.48
N SER A 3 15.86 1.77 -1.86
CA SER A 3 15.44 2.74 -0.84
C SER A 3 14.62 3.92 -1.37
N ASN A 4 13.89 3.76 -2.48
CA ASN A 4 12.99 4.79 -2.99
C ASN A 4 11.53 4.34 -2.80
N PRO A 5 10.85 4.83 -1.74
CA PRO A 5 9.46 4.50 -1.50
C PRO A 5 8.52 5.05 -2.57
N LYS A 6 8.98 5.87 -3.53
CA LYS A 6 8.16 6.38 -4.66
C LYS A 6 8.56 5.78 -6.01
N HIS A 7 9.29 4.66 -6.03
CA HIS A 7 9.71 4.05 -7.28
C HIS A 7 8.51 3.69 -8.17
N PRO A 8 8.48 4.05 -9.46
CA PRO A 8 7.30 3.88 -10.32
C PRO A 8 6.81 2.42 -10.48
N SER A 9 7.66 1.43 -10.18
CA SER A 9 7.25 0.01 -10.16
C SER A 9 6.36 -0.35 -8.97
N LEU A 10 6.46 0.40 -7.88
CA LEU A 10 5.50 0.34 -6.78
C LEU A 10 4.29 1.10 -7.29
N HIS A 11 3.28 0.37 -7.76
CA HIS A 11 2.04 0.94 -8.29
C HIS A 11 1.21 1.54 -7.15
N PHE A 12 1.65 2.69 -6.63
CA PHE A 12 0.96 3.45 -5.60
C PHE A 12 -0.38 3.93 -6.14
N LYS A 13 -1.46 3.52 -5.48
CA LYS A 13 -2.81 3.99 -5.75
C LYS A 13 -3.34 4.72 -4.52
N LYS A 14 -3.69 5.99 -4.67
CA LYS A 14 -4.39 6.74 -3.61
C LYS A 14 -5.84 6.28 -3.53
N VAL A 15 -6.27 5.88 -2.34
CA VAL A 15 -7.65 5.43 -2.03
C VAL A 15 -8.12 6.23 -0.82
N GLY A 16 -8.82 7.35 -1.09
CA GLY A 16 -9.20 8.31 -0.05
C GLY A 16 -7.99 8.94 0.64
N LYS A 17 -7.90 8.79 1.97
CA LYS A 17 -6.75 9.24 2.80
C LYS A 17 -5.59 8.23 2.85
N TYR A 18 -5.76 7.06 2.23
CA TYR A 18 -4.79 5.98 2.27
C TYR A 18 -4.08 5.82 0.93
N TRP A 19 -2.94 5.14 0.99
CA TRP A 19 -2.16 4.73 -0.16
C TRP A 19 -2.05 3.22 -0.17
N SER A 20 -2.39 2.60 -1.30
CA SER A 20 -2.27 1.16 -1.52
C SER A 20 -1.11 0.87 -2.46
N VAL A 21 -0.30 -0.12 -2.12
CA VAL A 21 0.82 -0.60 -2.94
C VAL A 21 0.71 -2.08 -3.17
N ARG A 22 0.98 -2.52 -4.41
CA ARG A 22 1.15 -3.94 -4.74
C ARG A 22 2.59 -4.36 -4.46
N ILE A 23 2.75 -5.37 -3.60
CA ILE A 23 4.03 -6.00 -3.30
C ILE A 23 4.03 -7.36 -4.00
N GLY A 24 4.54 -7.39 -5.23
CA GLY A 24 4.46 -8.59 -6.07
C GLY A 24 3.03 -8.95 -6.47
N ILE A 25 2.80 -10.22 -6.81
CA ILE A 25 1.53 -10.71 -7.37
C ILE A 25 0.46 -11.02 -6.33
N ASN A 26 0.85 -11.27 -5.07
CA ASN A 26 -0.04 -11.82 -4.04
C ASN A 26 -0.27 -10.90 -2.84
N TYR A 27 0.54 -9.85 -2.66
CA TYR A 27 0.49 -9.01 -1.47
C TYR A 27 0.15 -7.57 -1.79
N ARG A 28 -0.51 -6.93 -0.83
CA ARG A 28 -0.70 -5.49 -0.77
C ARG A 28 -0.24 -4.94 0.56
N ALA A 29 0.10 -3.67 0.54
CA ALA A 29 0.32 -2.89 1.73
C ALA A 29 -0.48 -1.58 1.66
N ILE A 30 -0.89 -1.10 2.83
CA ILE A 30 -1.63 0.15 2.99
C ILE A 30 -0.82 1.07 3.91
N ALA A 31 -0.72 2.33 3.50
CA ALA A 31 -0.07 3.38 4.28
C ALA A 31 -0.93 4.65 4.36
N PHE A 32 -0.67 5.45 5.38
CA PHE A 32 -1.06 6.85 5.42
C PHE A 32 0.11 7.71 4.94
N GLU A 33 -0.20 8.78 4.23
CA GLU A 33 0.76 9.84 3.94
C GLU A 33 0.79 10.78 5.14
N GLU A 34 1.96 10.89 5.77
CA GLU A 34 2.30 11.91 6.75
C GLU A 34 3.23 12.93 6.08
N GLU A 35 3.41 14.10 6.69
CA GLU A 35 4.00 15.32 6.09
C GLU A 35 5.11 15.10 5.05
N ASN A 36 6.05 14.18 5.29
CA ASN A 36 7.08 13.81 4.33
C ASN A 36 7.34 12.29 4.19
N ASP A 37 6.49 11.43 4.77
CA ASP A 37 6.73 9.97 4.77
C ASP A 37 5.44 9.14 4.75
N PHE A 38 5.57 7.82 4.60
CA PHE A 38 4.48 6.87 4.62
C PHE A 38 4.50 6.02 5.88
N ARG A 39 3.44 6.10 6.68
CA ARG A 39 3.23 5.19 7.80
C ARG A 39 2.46 3.97 7.33
N TRP A 40 3.13 2.81 7.29
CA TRP A 40 2.52 1.53 6.95
C TRP A 40 1.66 1.03 8.12
N VAL A 41 0.42 0.67 7.82
CA VAL A 41 -0.56 0.23 8.83
C VAL A 41 -1.09 -1.17 8.58
N TRP A 42 -0.89 -1.70 7.38
CA TRP A 42 -1.29 -3.05 7.03
C TRP A 42 -0.45 -3.61 5.90
N ILE A 43 -0.09 -4.88 5.99
CA ILE A 43 0.52 -5.68 4.92
C ILE A 43 -0.17 -7.04 4.96
N GLY A 44 -0.65 -7.51 3.81
CA GLY A 44 -1.30 -8.81 3.73
C GLY A 44 -1.61 -9.21 2.30
N THR A 45 -2.26 -10.35 2.15
CA THR A 45 -2.58 -10.94 0.85
C THR A 45 -3.71 -10.19 0.15
N HIS A 46 -3.85 -10.40 -1.16
CA HIS A 46 -5.02 -9.90 -1.90
C HIS A 46 -6.35 -10.39 -1.32
N ALA A 47 -6.40 -11.62 -0.81
CA ALA A 47 -7.60 -12.17 -0.21
C ALA A 47 -8.01 -11.39 1.06
N GLU A 48 -7.05 -11.07 1.92
CA GLU A 48 -7.28 -10.26 3.12
C GLU A 48 -7.63 -8.81 2.77
N TYR A 49 -6.97 -8.22 1.78
CA TYR A 49 -7.29 -6.87 1.28
C TYR A 49 -8.75 -6.78 0.79
N ASN A 50 -9.24 -7.79 0.08
CA ASN A 50 -10.62 -7.82 -0.42
C ASN A 50 -11.67 -7.90 0.70
N GLN A 51 -11.29 -8.35 1.90
CA GLN A 51 -12.18 -8.31 3.07
C GLN A 51 -12.24 -6.91 3.70
N ILE A 52 -11.14 -6.16 3.63
CA ILE A 52 -11.06 -4.77 4.10
C ILE A 52 -11.90 -3.84 3.21
N GLU A 53 -11.92 -4.05 1.89
CA GLU A 53 -12.74 -3.25 0.96
C GLU A 53 -14.27 -3.46 1.13
N LYS A 54 -14.72 -4.44 1.91
CA LYS A 54 -16.16 -4.71 2.13
C LYS A 54 -16.77 -3.96 3.32
N TYR A 55 -16.00 -3.14 4.04
CA TYR A 55 -16.45 -2.30 5.15
C TYR A 55 -16.29 -0.82 4.80
#